data_AF-A0A8T3XAY5-F1
#
_entry.id   AF-A0A8T3XAY5-F1
#
_cell.length_a   1.000
_cell.length_b   1.000
_cell.length_c   1.000
_cell.angle_alpha   90.00
_cell.angle_beta   90.00
_cell.angle_gamma   90.00
#
_symmetry.space_group_name_H-M   'P 1'
#
loop_
_entity.id
_entity.type
_entity.pdbx_description
1 polymer ?
#
loop_
_entity_poly.entity_id
_entity_poly.type
_entity_poly.pdbx_seq_one_letter_code
_entity_poly.pdbx_strand_id
1 'polypeptide(L)' 'MHKGELRVLVKASDAFNCDNLLIITMHEDKEEIVNKKKIKFLPVWKWLLDGNITPT' A
#
# COMPACT_ATOMS: atom_id res chain seq x y z
N MET A 1 1.90 0.90 12.54
CA MET A 1 1.69 2.16 11.80
C MET A 1 0.65 3.01 12.52
N HIS A 2 0.90 4.29 12.78
CA HIS A 2 -0.10 5.18 13.39
C HIS A 2 -1.06 5.71 12.32
N LYS A 3 -2.34 5.92 12.69
CA LYS A 3 -3.39 6.41 11.78
C LYS A 3 -3.05 7.75 11.09
N GLY A 4 -2.19 8.57 11.71
CA GLY A 4 -1.74 9.84 11.13
C GLY A 4 -0.82 9.66 9.92
N GLU A 5 0.11 8.71 9.98
CA GLU A 5 1.08 8.41 8.90
C GLU A 5 0.35 7.95 7.63
N LEU A 6 -0.70 7.13 7.81
CA LEU A 6 -1.52 6.65 6.70
C LEU A 6 -2.28 7.79 6.01
N ARG A 7 -2.80 8.76 6.77
CA ARG A 7 -3.51 9.92 6.19
C ARG A 7 -2.60 10.78 5.32
N VAL A 8 -1.34 10.98 5.74
CA VAL A 8 -0.36 11.75 4.96
C VAL A 8 -0.01 11.02 3.67
N LEU A 9 0.19 9.70 3.73
CA LEU A 9 0.44 8.86 2.55
C LEU A 9 -0.73 8.87 1.56
N VAL A 10 -1.97 8.75 2.05
CA VAL A 10 -3.16 8.82 1.21
C VAL A 10 -3.34 10.21 0.60
N LYS A 11 -3.02 11.28 1.35
CA LYS A 11 -3.07 12.65 0.82
C LYS A 11 -2.01 12.89 -0.26
N ALA A 12 -0.79 12.36 -0.07
CA ALA A 12 0.25 12.42 -1.09
C ALA A 12 -0.16 11.62 -2.34
N SER A 13 -0.69 10.40 -2.16
CA SER A 13 -1.24 9.58 -3.24
C SER A 13 -2.28 10.30 -4.09
N ASP A 14 -3.18 11.03 -3.45
CA ASP A 14 -4.20 11.82 -4.12
C ASP A 14 -3.59 12.95 -4.96
N ALA A 15 -2.59 13.66 -4.40
CA ALA A 15 -1.85 14.71 -5.10
C ALA A 15 -1.02 14.18 -6.29
N PHE A 16 -0.52 12.94 -6.22
CA PHE A 16 0.24 12.29 -7.30
C PHE A 16 -0.64 11.46 -8.25
N ASN A 17 -1.96 11.45 -8.05
CA ASN A 17 -2.91 10.67 -8.84
C ASN A 17 -2.55 9.15 -8.89
N CYS A 18 -2.00 8.63 -7.80
CA CYS A 18 -1.74 7.20 -7.66
C CYS A 18 -3.01 6.49 -7.22
N ASP A 19 -3.57 5.62 -8.06
CA ASP A 19 -4.79 4.88 -7.74
C ASP A 19 -4.53 3.61 -6.92
N ASN A 20 -3.33 3.03 -7.06
CA ASN A 20 -2.90 1.86 -6.31
C ASN A 20 -1.77 2.22 -5.34
N LEU A 21 -2.01 2.01 -4.04
CA LEU A 21 -0.98 2.16 -3.00
C LEU A 21 -0.53 0.80 -2.50
N LEU A 22 0.78 0.60 -2.49
CA LEU A 22 1.44 -0.56 -1.91
C LEU A 22 2.27 -0.10 -0.72
N ILE A 23 1.93 -0.57 0.48
CA ILE A 23 2.66 -0.31 1.72
C ILE A 23 3.38 -1.59 2.11
N ILE A 24 4.70 -1.56 2.09
CA ILE A 24 5.51 -2.70 2.52
C ILE A 24 5.69 -2.63 4.04
N THR A 25 5.30 -3.70 4.73
CA THR A 25 5.37 -3.79 6.21
C THR A 25 6.21 -5.00 6.63
N MET A 26 6.53 -5.15 7.91
CA MET A 26 7.29 -6.32 8.38
C MET A 26 6.41 -7.57 8.53
N HIS A 27 5.13 -7.40 8.90
CA HIS A 27 4.24 -8.51 9.29
C HIS A 27 2.78 -8.37 8.85
N GLU A 28 2.33 -7.19 8.40
CA GLU A 28 0.94 -6.94 8.04
C GLU A 28 0.71 -7.27 6.55
N ASP A 29 -0.20 -8.22 6.30
CA ASP A 29 -0.78 -8.51 5.00
C ASP A 29 -2.28 -8.22 5.06
N LYS A 30 -2.70 -7.12 4.44
CA LYS A 30 -4.10 -6.70 4.43
C LYS A 30 -4.39 -5.76 3.27
N GLU A 31 -5.65 -5.64 2.91
CA GLU A 31 -6.11 -4.64 1.95
C GLU A 31 -7.17 -3.76 2.60
N GLU A 32 -7.03 -2.45 2.45
CA GLU A 32 -7.97 -1.46 2.96
C GLU A 32 -8.37 -0.48 1.85
N ILE A 33 -9.64 -0.09 1.83
CA ILE A 33 -10.14 0.93 0.90
C ILE A 33 -10.30 2.22 1.69
N VAL A 34 -9.55 3.24 1.31
CA VAL A 34 -9.61 4.57 1.92
C VAL A 34 -9.85 5.58 0.80
N ASN A 35 -10.90 6.40 0.93
CA ASN A 35 -11.26 7.40 -0.09
C ASN A 35 -11.39 6.83 -1.52
N LYS A 36 -12.00 5.65 -1.67
CA LYS A 36 -12.14 4.90 -2.94
C LYS A 36 -10.81 4.45 -3.58
N LYS A 37 -9.67 4.65 -2.92
CA LYS A 37 -8.37 4.13 -3.34
C LYS A 37 -8.08 2.83 -2.60
N LYS A 38 -7.50 1.85 -3.31
CA LYS A 38 -7.12 0.55 -2.75
C LYS A 38 -5.70 0.64 -2.20
N ILE A 39 -5.55 0.31 -0.92
CA ILE A 39 -4.27 0.30 -0.23
C ILE A 39 -3.98 -1.14 0.15
N LYS A 40 -2.90 -1.69 -0.42
CA LYS A 40 -2.43 -3.05 -0.13
C LYS A 40 -1.24 -2.96 0.80
N PHE A 41 -1.34 -3.62 1.93
CA PHE A 41 -0.24 -3.82 2.87
C PHE A 41 0.34 -5.20 2.60
N LEU A 42 1.64 -5.25 2.35
CA LEU A 42 2.34 -6.45 1.94
C LEU A 42 3.57 -6.64 2.83
N PRO A 43 3.78 -7.83 3.42
CA PRO A 43 4.99 -8.09 4.16
C PRO A 43 6.22 -8.01 3.26
N VAL A 44 7.33 -7.51 3.78
CA VAL A 44 8.61 -7.35 3.05
C VAL A 44 9.09 -8.69 2.47
N TRP A 45 8.96 -9.78 3.22
CA TRP A 45 9.35 -11.10 2.76
C TRP A 45 8.45 -11.59 1.62
N LYS A 46 7.15 -11.31 1.65
CA LYS A 46 6.28 -11.60 0.50
C LYS A 46 6.70 -10.78 -0.71
N TRP A 47 6.96 -9.49 -0.53
CA TRP A 47 7.41 -8.63 -1.63
C TRP A 47 8.75 -9.10 -2.24
N LEU A 48 9.69 -9.55 -1.41
CA LEU A 48 10.99 -10.06 -1.86
C LEU A 48 10.89 -11.42 -2.55
N LEU A 49 9.96 -12.29 -2.11
CA LEU A 49 9.75 -13.61 -2.71
C LEU A 49 8.91 -13.54 -4.00
N ASP A 50 8.05 -12.53 -4.12
CA ASP A 50 7.19 -12.27 -5.27
C ASP A 50 7.97 -11.45 -6.32
N GLY A 51 9.05 -12.03 -6.86
CA GLY A 51 9.95 -11.39 -7.84
C GLY A 51 9.32 -11.09 -9.22
N ASN A 52 7.99 -11.12 -9.36
CA ASN A 52 7.25 -10.89 -10.61
C ASN A 52 5.93 -10.13 -10.37
N ILE A 53 5.97 -8.94 -9.75
CA ILE A 53 4.83 -8.01 -9.81
C ILE A 53 4.68 -7.42 -11.23
N THR A 54 4.26 -8.25 -12.18
CA THR A 54 3.61 -7.80 -13.41
C THR A 54 2.10 -7.81 -13.17
N PRO A 55 1.38 -6.70 -13.42
CA PRO A 55 -0.06 -6.78 -13.54
C PRO A 55 -0.37 -7.67 -14.75
N THR A 56 -0.94 -8.85 -14.50
CA THR A 56 -1.61 -9.67 -15.54
C THR A 56 -3.10 -9.42 -15.44
#